data_AF-A0A914QJC4-F1
#
_entry.id   AF-A0A914QJC4-F1
#
_cell.length_a   1.000
_cell.length_b   1.000
_cell.length_c   1.000
_cell.angle_alpha   90.00
_cell.angle_beta   90.00
_cell.angle_gamma   90.00
#
_symmetry.space_group_name_H-M   'P 1'
#
loop_
_entity.id
_entity.type
_entity.pdbx_description
1 polymer ?
#
loop_
_entity_poly.entity_id
_entity_poly.type
_entity_poly.pdbx_seq_one_letter_code
_entity_poly.pdbx_strand_id
1 'polypeptide(L)'
;MLNRQYDENVKRNYRDYKLIRITPRNEENLDYLKDLFRSQSPYELDFWQPPTHIGGLVDVTVAPEDADIFVKDLDSKQLDYLVAINDLEQ
;
A
#
# COMPACT_ATOMS: atom_id res chain seq x y z
N MET A 1 -20.15 -12.99 -21.27
CA MET A 1 -19.40 -11.74 -21.13
C MET A 1 -19.84 -11.11 -19.81
N LEU A 2 -19.02 -11.18 -18.76
CA LEU A 2 -19.41 -10.64 -17.45
C LEU A 2 -18.91 -9.20 -17.36
N ASN A 3 -19.83 -8.26 -17.54
CA ASN A 3 -19.61 -6.85 -17.25
C ASN A 3 -19.66 -6.70 -15.72
N ARG A 4 -18.51 -6.79 -15.06
CA ARG A 4 -18.40 -6.44 -13.64
C ARG A 4 -18.43 -4.91 -13.57
N GLN A 5 -19.64 -4.36 -13.58
CA GLN A 5 -19.87 -2.98 -13.16
C GLN A 5 -19.19 -2.82 -11.81
N TYR A 6 -18.20 -1.94 -11.74
CA TYR A 6 -17.71 -1.43 -10.47
C TYR A 6 -18.92 -0.78 -9.81
N ASP A 7 -19.41 -1.39 -8.73
CA ASP A 7 -20.54 -0.88 -7.99
C ASP A 7 -20.05 0.35 -7.20
N GLU A 8 -20.25 1.53 -7.80
CA GLU A 8 -19.89 2.84 -7.24
C GLU A 8 -20.62 3.15 -5.91
N ASN A 9 -21.47 2.24 -5.41
CA ASN A 9 -22.28 2.42 -4.19
C ASN A 9 -21.82 1.61 -2.97
N VAL A 10 -20.71 0.86 -3.02
CA VAL A 10 -20.08 0.42 -1.77
C VAL A 10 -19.35 1.63 -1.20
N LYS A 11 -20.01 2.32 -0.26
CA LYS A 11 -19.37 3.34 0.57
C LYS A 11 -18.26 2.64 1.37
N ARG A 12 -17.07 2.53 0.77
CA ARG A 12 -15.88 2.03 1.48
C ARG A 12 -15.62 3.01 2.61
N ASN A 13 -15.73 2.49 3.82
CA ASN A 13 -15.39 3.23 5.02
C ASN A 13 -13.87 3.17 5.12
N TYR A 14 -13.21 4.30 4.86
CA TYR A 14 -11.76 4.46 4.93
C TYR A 14 -11.29 4.91 6.33
N ARG A 15 -12.16 4.84 7.36
CA ARG A 15 -11.73 5.08 8.74
C ARG A 15 -10.54 4.23 9.09
N ASP A 16 -9.59 4.86 9.75
CA ASP A 16 -8.36 4.25 10.25
C ASP A 16 -7.45 3.68 9.15
N TYR A 17 -7.82 3.82 7.87
CA TYR A 17 -6.88 3.54 6.77
C TYR A 17 -5.73 4.53 6.87
N LYS A 18 -4.52 4.00 6.70
CA LYS A 18 -3.31 4.80 6.73
C LYS A 18 -2.76 4.96 5.34
N LEU A 19 -2.29 6.17 5.01
CA LEU A 19 -1.45 6.39 3.84
C LEU A 19 0.01 6.24 4.27
N ILE A 20 0.70 5.26 3.70
CA ILE A 20 2.12 5.01 3.94
C ILE A 20 2.89 5.41 2.70
N ARG A 21 3.91 6.25 2.89
CA ARG A 21 4.87 6.63 1.86
C ARG A 21 6.15 5.85 2.07
N ILE A 22 6.58 5.11 1.06
CA ILE A 22 7.72 4.20 1.09
C ILE A 22 8.76 4.65 0.06
N THR A 23 10.05 4.52 0.39
CA THR A 23 11.15 4.80 -0.54
C THR A 23 12.04 3.55 -0.69
N PRO A 24 11.98 2.82 -1.81
CA PRO A 24 12.85 1.66 -2.04
C PRO A 24 14.30 2.13 -2.22
N ARG A 25 15.24 1.51 -1.49
CA ARG A 25 16.66 1.90 -1.49
C ARG A 25 17.56 1.01 -2.36
N ASN A 26 17.07 -0.16 -2.76
CA ASN A 26 17.82 -1.16 -3.54
C ASN A 26 16.84 -1.98 -4.40
N GLU A 27 17.38 -2.91 -5.20
CA GLU A 27 16.60 -3.77 -6.10
C GLU A 27 15.61 -4.67 -5.34
N GLU A 28 16.03 -5.27 -4.23
CA GLU A 28 15.19 -6.17 -3.41
C GLU A 28 13.95 -5.45 -2.85
N ASN A 29 14.15 -4.24 -2.31
CA ASN A 29 13.09 -3.36 -1.84
C ASN A 29 12.11 -3.02 -2.98
N LEU A 30 12.63 -2.70 -4.17
CA LEU A 30 11.81 -2.34 -5.32
C LEU A 30 11.00 -3.53 -5.85
N ASP A 31 11.63 -4.71 -5.93
CA ASP A 31 10.99 -5.92 -6.43
C ASP A 31 9.90 -6.42 -5.47
N TYR A 32 10.15 -6.38 -4.16
CA TYR A 32 9.11 -6.65 -3.16
C TYR A 32 7.89 -5.75 -3.35
N LEU A 33 8.08 -4.43 -3.51
CA LEU A 33 6.95 -3.51 -3.72
C LEU A 33 6.24 -3.77 -5.07
N LYS A 34 6.98 -4.11 -6.13
CA LYS A 34 6.39 -4.49 -7.43
C LYS A 34 5.57 -5.78 -7.31
N ASP A 35 6.03 -6.74 -6.52
CA ASP A 35 5.32 -8.01 -6.30
C ASP A 35 4.01 -7.78 -5.55
N LEU A 36 4.01 -6.93 -4.52
CA LEU A 36 2.78 -6.50 -3.84
C LEU A 36 1.80 -5.79 -4.80
N PHE A 37 2.31 -4.99 -5.73
CA PHE A 37 1.47 -4.27 -6.71
C PHE A 37 0.91 -5.17 -7.81
N ARG A 38 1.68 -6.17 -8.27
CA ARG A 38 1.34 -7.02 -9.43
C ARG A 38 0.63 -8.31 -9.06
N SER A 39 0.86 -8.82 -7.86
CA SER A 39 0.35 -10.11 -7.39
C SER A 39 -0.79 -9.91 -6.39
N GLN A 40 -1.45 -11.01 -5.99
CA GLN A 40 -2.32 -10.96 -4.82
C GLN A 40 -1.46 -10.71 -3.58
N SER A 41 -1.48 -9.47 -3.11
CA SER A 41 -0.92 -9.06 -1.83
C SER A 41 -1.60 -9.84 -0.68
N PRO A 42 -0.85 -10.24 0.35
CA PRO A 42 -1.43 -10.80 1.57
C PRO A 42 -2.18 -9.74 2.41
N TYR A 43 -2.02 -8.46 2.08
CA TYR A 43 -2.65 -7.30 2.70
C TYR A 43 -3.65 -6.64 1.74
N GLU A 44 -4.70 -5.99 2.27
CA GLU A 44 -5.54 -5.06 1.50
C GLU A 44 -4.82 -3.71 1.31
N LEU A 45 -4.28 -3.54 0.10
CA LEU A 45 -3.53 -2.36 -0.32
C LEU A 45 -4.17 -1.68 -1.51
N ASP A 46 -4.14 -0.35 -1.54
CA ASP A 46 -4.46 0.45 -2.72
C ASP A 46 -3.33 1.45 -3.00
N PHE A 47 -2.70 1.30 -4.17
CA PHE A 47 -1.51 2.06 -4.54
C PHE A 47 -1.89 3.34 -5.26
N TRP A 48 -1.64 4.48 -4.61
CA TRP A 48 -1.85 5.81 -5.18
C TRP A 48 -0.68 6.20 -6.08
N GLN A 49 0.54 5.81 -5.69
CA GLN A 49 1.73 5.96 -6.51
C GLN A 49 2.45 4.61 -6.56
N PRO A 50 2.36 3.87 -7.68
CA PRO A 50 2.98 2.56 -7.82
C PRO A 50 4.53 2.61 -7.81
N PRO A 51 5.20 1.50 -7.45
CA PRO A 51 6.66 1.39 -7.53
C PRO A 51 7.17 1.47 -8.97
N THR A 52 8.14 2.35 -9.22
CA THR A 52 8.72 2.57 -10.56
C THR A 52 10.22 2.29 -10.60
N HIS A 53 11.00 2.89 -9.71
CA HIS A 53 12.46 2.79 -9.66
C HIS A 53 12.98 3.00 -8.22
N ILE A 54 14.24 2.64 -7.96
CA ILE A 54 14.93 2.90 -6.69
C ILE A 54 14.95 4.41 -6.41
N GLY A 55 14.63 4.81 -5.19
CA GLY A 55 14.51 6.20 -4.76
C GLY A 55 13.20 6.90 -5.17
N GLY A 56 12.39 6.27 -6.04
CA GLY A 56 11.06 6.77 -6.39
C GLY A 56 10.06 6.54 -5.28
N LEU A 57 9.26 7.55 -4.93
CA LEU A 57 8.25 7.43 -3.88
C LEU A 57 7.18 6.41 -4.27
N VAL A 58 6.68 5.68 -3.28
CA VAL A 58 5.55 4.77 -3.38
C VAL A 58 4.55 5.16 -2.32
N ASP A 59 3.33 5.49 -2.74
CA ASP A 59 2.24 5.85 -1.83
C ASP A 59 1.18 4.76 -1.89
N VAL A 60 0.86 4.19 -0.73
CA VAL A 60 -0.08 3.08 -0.61
C VAL A 60 -0.96 3.29 0.62
N THR A 61 -2.26 3.08 0.44
CA THR A 61 -3.18 3.00 1.58
C THR A 61 -3.29 1.56 2.05
N VAL A 62 -3.29 1.37 3.36
CA VAL A 62 -3.41 0.06 4.00
C VAL A 62 -4.65 0.03 4.89
N ALA A 63 -5.39 -1.08 4.83
CA ALA A 63 -6.53 -1.31 5.71
C ALA A 63 -6.11 -1.39 7.19
N PRO A 64 -6.97 -0.99 8.14
CA PRO A 64 -6.66 -0.96 9.57
C PRO A 64 -6.19 -2.31 10.12
N GLU A 65 -6.84 -3.40 9.70
CA GLU A 65 -6.52 -4.78 10.10
C GLU A 65 -5.12 -5.23 9.69
N ASP A 66 -4.58 -4.66 8.60
CA ASP A 66 -3.30 -5.04 8.03
C ASP A 66 -2.18 -4.06 8.38
N ALA A 67 -2.51 -2.86 8.87
CA ALA A 67 -1.55 -1.79 9.07
C ALA A 67 -0.37 -2.20 9.96
N ASP A 68 -0.64 -2.88 11.09
CA ASP A 68 0.40 -3.28 12.04
C ASP A 68 1.31 -4.39 11.51
N ILE A 69 0.75 -5.35 10.77
CA ILE A 69 1.55 -6.44 10.19
C ILE A 69 2.32 -5.98 8.96
N PHE A 70 1.76 -5.07 8.18
CA PHE A 70 2.41 -4.48 7.02
C PHE A 70 3.61 -3.63 7.46
N VAL A 71 3.44 -2.75 8.45
CA VAL A 71 4.53 -1.94 9.02
C VAL A 71 5.67 -2.81 9.54
N LYS A 72 5.37 -3.89 10.27
CA LYS A 72 6.40 -4.84 10.73
C LYS A 72 7.13 -5.54 9.58
N ASP A 73 6.44 -5.85 8.49
CA ASP A 73 7.07 -6.46 7.31
C ASP A 73 8.03 -5.47 6.63
N LEU A 74 7.61 -4.20 6.49
CA LEU A 74 8.48 -3.12 6.01
C LEU A 74 9.73 -2.94 6.89
N ASP A 75 9.56 -2.94 8.21
CA ASP A 75 10.68 -2.88 9.17
C ASP A 75 11.63 -4.08 8.99
N SER A 76 11.08 -5.29 8.87
CA SER A 76 11.88 -6.52 8.71
C SER A 76 12.72 -6.52 7.42
N LYS A 77 12.20 -5.86 6.37
CA LYS A 77 12.84 -5.68 5.07
C LYS A 77 13.70 -4.41 5.00
N GLN A 78 13.83 -3.68 6.11
CA GLN A 78 14.62 -2.45 6.19
C GLN A 78 14.20 -1.42 5.13
N LEU A 79 12.90 -1.36 4.83
CA LEU A 79 12.32 -0.36 3.95
C LEU A 79 12.17 0.96 4.69
N ASP A 80 12.54 2.04 4.03
CA ASP A 80 12.21 3.38 4.52
C ASP A 80 10.74 3.66 4.27
N TYR A 81 10.03 4.05 5.31
CA TYR A 81 8.67 4.55 5.17
C TYR A 81 8.35 5.61 6.21
N LEU A 82 7.25 6.32 5.95
CA LEU A 82 6.59 7.17 6.92
C LEU A 82 5.07 7.03 6.77
N VAL A 83 4.35 7.19 7.87
CA VAL A 83 2.88 7.29 7.85
C VAL A 83 2.54 8.74 7.50
N ALA A 84 2.11 8.98 6.27
CA ALA A 84 1.80 10.31 5.76
C ALA A 84 0.43 10.82 6.25
N ILE A 85 -0.54 9.89 6.35
CA ILE A 85 -1.87 10.15 6.90
C ILE A 85 -2.24 8.96 7.79
N ASN A 86 -2.68 9.23 9.03
CA ASN A 86 -2.98 8.19 10.01
C ASN A 86 -4.47 7.80 10.07
N ASP A 87 -5.35 8.59 9.44
CA ASP A 87 -6.77 8.31 9.23
C ASP A 87 -7.21 9.08 7.99
N LEU A 88 -7.72 8.39 6.95
CA LEU A 88 -8.10 8.99 5.67
C LEU A 88 -9.49 9.67 5.69
N GLU A 89 -10.34 9.39 6.68
CA GLU A 89 -11.72 9.92 6.75
C GLU A 89 -11.88 11.21 7.58
N GLN A 90 -10.81 11.97 7.82
CA GLN A 90 -10.82 13.16 8.71
C GLN A 90 -11.93 14.18 8.46
#